data_AF-A0A1E7FIW7-F1
#
_entry.id   AF-A0A1E7FIW7-F1
#
_cell.length_a   1.000
_cell.length_b   1.000
_cell.length_c   1.000
_cell.angle_alpha   90.00
_cell.angle_beta   90.00
_cell.angle_gamma   90.00
#
_symmetry.space_group_name_H-M   'P 1'
#
loop_
_entity.id
_entity.type
_entity.pdbx_description
1 polymer ?
#
loop_
_entity_poly.entity_id
_entity_poly.type
_entity_poly.pdbx_seq_one_letter_code
_entity_poly.pdbx_strand_id
1 'polypeptide(L)'
;MQTQLDSDDDDNDDNNAVSSTKSIEGKGTLGRYTSPHDRIWDEHFQCLVAYKKEYNSTTVPKAYKVNDLNLGIWVQRQRKNFRNDELSEERINHLESIGFVWNSYDAQWMETYQRLVAYKKQHKSTDVPFVYKVNGLFLGRWVNRQRTYFKNNELSEERINHLESIDFVWDSYDAQWMEMYNKLVEYKRQHHGSTPVRRGYTEDPSLGKWIYDQSYAYNKGNLLGKRLKLLNAINFDWS
;
A
#
# COMPACT_ATOMS: atom_id res chain seq x y z
N MET A 1 21.14 19.18 -71.27
CA MET A 1 19.95 19.93 -70.84
C MET A 1 20.01 19.97 -69.31
N GLN A 2 20.84 20.81 -68.69
CA GLN A 2 20.88 22.28 -68.72
C GLN A 2 19.55 22.87 -68.26
N THR A 3 19.51 23.33 -67.00
CA THR A 3 19.11 24.71 -66.69
C THR A 3 19.67 25.11 -65.34
N GLN A 4 20.43 26.19 -65.41
CA GLN A 4 20.97 27.02 -64.35
C GLN A 4 20.48 28.42 -64.76
N LEU A 5 19.77 29.11 -63.87
CA LEU A 5 19.42 30.53 -63.93
C LEU A 5 19.28 30.95 -62.45
N ASP A 6 20.26 31.67 -61.90
CA ASP A 6 20.39 33.14 -61.88
C ASP A 6 19.67 33.69 -60.63
N SER A 7 20.43 34.17 -59.63
CA SER A 7 20.73 35.61 -59.38
C SER A 7 19.54 36.29 -58.66
N ASP A 8 19.64 37.08 -57.61
CA ASP A 8 20.60 38.13 -57.26
C ASP A 8 20.60 38.39 -55.74
N ASP A 9 21.71 38.95 -55.26
CA ASP A 9 21.86 39.66 -53.99
C ASP A 9 20.98 40.93 -53.97
N ASP A 10 20.40 41.28 -52.81
CA ASP A 10 20.29 42.69 -52.38
C ASP A 10 19.95 42.77 -50.88
N ASP A 11 20.98 43.16 -50.13
CA ASP A 11 21.00 44.34 -49.26
C ASP A 11 19.83 44.62 -48.27
N ASN A 12 20.20 44.41 -47.01
CA ASN A 12 20.35 45.47 -46.01
C ASN A 12 19.32 45.59 -44.87
N ASP A 13 19.94 45.53 -43.70
CA ASP A 13 19.72 46.30 -42.48
C ASP A 13 18.62 45.97 -41.46
N ASP A 14 19.13 45.93 -40.22
CA ASP A 14 18.52 46.40 -38.99
C ASP A 14 17.42 45.55 -38.34
N ASN A 15 17.79 44.72 -37.34
CA ASN A 15 18.18 45.27 -36.04
C ASN A 15 18.46 44.21 -34.95
N ASN A 16 19.64 44.40 -34.38
CA ASN A 16 20.05 44.17 -33.00
C ASN A 16 20.41 42.76 -32.50
N ALA A 17 21.68 42.48 -32.79
CA ALA A 17 22.64 41.60 -32.17
C ALA A 17 22.67 41.51 -30.63
N VAL A 18 22.93 40.27 -30.18
CA VAL A 18 24.04 39.85 -29.30
C VAL A 18 23.99 40.30 -27.83
N SER A 19 23.74 39.40 -26.87
CA SER A 19 24.56 38.31 -26.32
C SER A 19 25.46 38.72 -25.14
N SER A 20 25.26 37.99 -24.04
CA SER A 20 26.28 37.48 -23.10
C SER A 20 27.11 38.47 -22.27
N THR A 21 26.94 38.45 -20.95
CA THR A 21 27.85 37.80 -19.96
C THR A 21 27.72 38.36 -18.52
N LYS A 22 27.85 37.42 -17.57
CA LYS A 22 28.44 37.49 -16.21
C LYS A 22 27.73 38.18 -15.03
N SER A 23 27.62 37.35 -13.98
CA SER A 23 27.44 37.53 -12.53
C SER A 23 27.84 38.87 -11.89
N ILE A 24 27.05 39.31 -10.89
CA ILE A 24 27.39 39.39 -9.44
C ILE A 24 26.23 40.06 -8.67
N GLU A 25 25.86 39.44 -7.54
CA GLU A 25 25.19 39.98 -6.34
C GLU A 25 24.05 41.01 -6.47
N GLY A 26 22.83 40.54 -6.24
CA GLY A 26 21.71 41.34 -5.75
C GLY A 26 21.18 40.76 -4.44
N LYS A 27 21.48 41.42 -3.32
CA LYS A 27 20.89 41.16 -2.01
C LYS A 27 19.36 41.27 -2.08
N GLY A 28 18.69 40.28 -1.51
CA GLY A 28 17.46 40.43 -0.73
C GLY A 28 16.23 40.99 -1.43
N THR A 29 15.34 40.11 -1.85
CA THR A 29 13.89 40.34 -1.72
C THR A 29 13.19 39.02 -1.47
N LEU A 30 12.94 38.75 -0.18
CA LEU A 30 11.88 37.86 0.26
C LEU A 30 10.60 38.28 -0.47
N GLY A 31 10.09 37.41 -1.34
CA GLY A 31 8.73 37.52 -1.87
C GLY A 31 7.75 37.31 -0.72
N ARG A 32 7.54 38.35 0.08
CA ARG A 32 6.48 38.37 1.11
C ARG A 32 5.15 38.37 0.38
N TYR A 33 4.40 37.29 0.52
CA TYR A 33 3.01 37.17 0.13
C TYR A 33 2.19 38.36 0.68
N THR A 34 1.61 39.17 -0.22
CA THR A 34 0.97 40.47 0.08
C THR A 34 -0.56 40.38 0.17
N SER A 35 -1.14 39.19 0.37
CA SER A 35 -2.58 39.02 0.56
C SER A 35 -2.92 38.76 2.03
N PRO A 36 -3.95 39.42 2.61
CA PRO A 36 -4.47 39.07 3.93
C PRO A 36 -4.81 37.58 4.08
N HIS A 37 -5.17 36.89 2.98
CA HIS A 37 -5.45 35.47 2.97
C HIS A 37 -4.22 34.60 3.26
N ASP A 38 -3.04 34.99 2.80
CA ASP A 38 -1.80 34.23 3.03
C ASP A 38 -1.34 34.38 4.48
N ARG A 39 -1.47 35.59 5.05
CA ARG A 39 -1.21 35.84 6.47
C ARG A 39 -2.07 34.97 7.38
N ILE A 40 -3.36 34.84 7.08
CA ILE A 40 -4.27 33.98 7.85
C ILE A 40 -3.91 32.50 7.67
N TRP A 41 -3.49 32.08 6.48
CA TRP A 41 -3.04 30.71 6.25
C TRP A 41 -1.78 30.39 7.08
N ASP A 42 -0.80 31.29 7.09
CA ASP A 42 0.42 31.17 7.88
C ASP A 42 0.14 31.11 9.38
N GLU A 43 -0.78 31.94 9.88
CA GLU A 43 -1.22 31.91 11.29
C GLU A 43 -1.79 30.52 11.66
N HIS A 44 -2.64 29.94 10.82
CA HIS A 44 -3.16 28.59 11.05
C HIS A 44 -2.07 27.52 10.95
N PHE A 45 -1.14 27.66 10.00
CA PHE A 45 -0.02 26.74 9.85
C PHE A 45 0.88 26.75 11.09
N GLN A 46 1.19 27.93 11.64
CA GLN A 46 1.95 28.04 12.90
C GLN A 46 1.19 27.43 14.09
N CYS A 47 -0.14 27.58 14.16
CA CYS A 47 -0.95 26.89 15.16
C CYS A 47 -0.88 25.36 15.00
N LEU A 48 -0.85 24.83 13.77
CA LEU A 48 -0.68 23.41 13.52
C LEU A 48 0.72 22.91 13.94
N VAL A 49 1.77 23.70 13.70
CA VAL A 49 3.13 23.40 14.18
C VAL A 49 3.17 23.31 15.70
N ALA A 50 2.54 24.27 16.39
CA ALA A 50 2.44 24.26 17.85
C ALA A 50 1.65 23.03 18.36
N TYR A 51 0.50 22.73 17.73
CA TYR A 51 -0.29 21.54 18.03
C TYR A 51 0.52 20.25 17.85
N LYS A 52 1.27 20.12 16.74
CA LYS A 52 2.13 18.96 16.51
C LYS A 52 3.20 18.84 17.61
N LYS A 53 3.79 19.95 18.05
CA LYS A 53 4.80 19.95 19.11
C LYS A 53 4.22 19.48 20.46
N GLU A 54 2.98 19.86 20.77
CA GLU A 54 2.30 19.51 22.02
C GLU A 54 1.76 18.07 22.02
N TYR A 55 1.12 17.65 20.93
CA TYR A 55 0.39 16.37 20.85
C TYR A 55 1.12 15.29 20.03
N ASN A 56 2.29 15.61 19.48
CA ASN A 56 3.05 14.76 18.56
C ASN A 56 2.21 14.19 17.40
N SER A 57 1.24 14.97 16.92
CA SER A 57 0.25 14.56 15.92
C SER A 57 -0.24 15.75 15.11
N THR A 58 -0.56 15.55 13.84
CA THR A 58 -1.26 16.53 13.00
C THR A 58 -2.74 16.20 12.84
N THR A 59 -3.24 15.21 13.58
CA THR A 59 -4.66 14.85 13.60
C THR A 59 -5.38 15.72 14.63
N VAL A 60 -5.94 16.82 14.15
CA VAL A 60 -6.65 17.81 14.97
C VAL A 60 -8.14 17.49 15.04
N PRO A 61 -8.76 17.39 16.23
CA PRO A 61 -10.20 17.23 16.38
C PRO A 61 -10.98 18.35 15.67
N LYS A 62 -12.10 18.02 15.02
CA LYS A 62 -12.90 19.00 14.25
C LYS A 62 -13.32 20.24 15.06
N ALA A 63 -13.57 20.06 16.36
CA ALA A 63 -13.99 21.14 17.26
C ALA A 63 -12.83 21.89 17.93
N TYR A 64 -11.57 21.53 17.67
CA TYR A 64 -10.41 22.13 18.30
C TYR A 64 -10.20 23.57 17.82
N LYS A 65 -10.08 24.49 18.77
CA LYS A 65 -9.88 25.93 18.55
C LYS A 65 -8.68 26.42 19.34
N VAL A 66 -7.94 27.35 18.76
CA VAL A 66 -6.87 28.10 19.43
C VAL A 66 -7.24 29.56 19.33
N ASN A 67 -7.57 30.20 20.46
CA ASN A 67 -8.22 31.51 20.48
C ASN A 67 -9.48 31.50 19.59
N ASP A 68 -9.61 32.46 18.66
CA ASP A 68 -10.71 32.53 17.68
C ASP A 68 -10.48 31.68 16.41
N LEU A 69 -9.32 31.01 16.29
CA LEU A 69 -8.96 30.22 15.12
C LEU A 69 -9.48 28.79 15.25
N ASN A 70 -10.32 28.37 14.30
CA ASN A 70 -10.81 26.99 14.23
C ASN A 70 -9.84 26.11 13.44
N LEU A 71 -8.79 25.66 14.12
CA LEU A 71 -7.75 24.82 13.54
C LEU A 71 -8.29 23.47 13.04
N GLY A 72 -9.24 22.87 13.75
CA GLY A 72 -9.86 21.61 13.36
C GLY A 72 -10.57 21.69 12.00
N ILE A 73 -11.36 22.75 11.77
CA ILE A 73 -12.00 22.99 10.47
C ILE A 73 -10.96 23.33 9.40
N TRP A 74 -9.95 24.13 9.73
CA TRP A 74 -8.91 24.51 8.78
C TRP A 74 -8.12 23.30 8.26
N VAL A 75 -7.71 22.38 9.14
CA VAL A 75 -7.04 21.12 8.77
C VAL A 75 -7.90 20.29 7.81
N GLN A 76 -9.21 20.20 8.07
CA GLN A 76 -10.12 19.47 7.18
C GLN A 76 -10.29 20.16 5.82
N ARG A 77 -10.24 21.49 5.78
CA ARG A 77 -10.21 22.25 4.52
C ARG A 77 -8.93 21.98 3.74
N GLN A 78 -7.76 21.95 4.38
CA GLN A 78 -6.51 21.62 3.66
C GLN A 78 -6.59 20.24 3.01
N ARG A 79 -7.08 19.23 3.73
CA ARG A 79 -7.29 17.87 3.19
C ARG A 79 -8.30 17.83 2.05
N LYS A 80 -9.37 18.63 2.13
CA LYS A 80 -10.37 18.74 1.06
C LYS A 80 -9.75 19.39 -0.19
N ASN A 81 -9.06 20.52 -0.02
CA ASN A 81 -8.47 21.26 -1.13
C ASN A 81 -7.36 20.44 -1.81
N PHE A 82 -6.55 19.70 -1.05
CA PHE A 82 -5.57 18.77 -1.61
C PHE A 82 -6.20 17.70 -2.50
N ARG A 83 -7.30 17.07 -2.05
CA ARG A 83 -8.03 16.08 -2.88
C ARG A 83 -8.71 16.66 -4.12
N ASN A 84 -8.96 17.96 -4.13
CA ASN A 84 -9.59 18.67 -5.23
C ASN A 84 -8.55 19.34 -6.15
N ASP A 85 -7.25 19.16 -5.91
CA ASP A 85 -6.16 19.86 -6.61
C ASP A 85 -6.27 21.41 -6.52
N GLU A 86 -6.90 21.91 -5.45
CA GLU A 86 -7.14 23.33 -5.18
C GLU A 86 -6.06 23.95 -4.26
N LEU A 87 -5.07 23.18 -3.84
CA LEU A 87 -4.00 23.63 -2.94
C LEU A 87 -2.71 23.89 -3.73
N SER A 88 -2.09 25.05 -3.50
CA SER A 88 -0.82 25.38 -4.16
C SER A 88 0.31 24.46 -3.70
N GLU A 89 1.25 24.19 -4.61
CA GLU A 89 2.43 23.35 -4.36
C GLU A 89 3.23 23.83 -3.14
N GLU A 90 3.37 25.14 -2.96
CA GLU A 90 4.04 25.71 -1.79
C GLU A 90 3.34 25.36 -0.46
N ARG A 91 2.01 25.40 -0.41
CA ARG A 91 1.24 25.05 0.79
C ARG A 91 1.29 23.55 1.07
N ILE A 92 1.32 22.73 0.02
CA ILE A 92 1.57 21.29 0.11
C ILE A 92 2.95 21.06 0.75
N ASN A 93 4.00 21.67 0.20
CA ASN A 93 5.37 21.53 0.70
C ASN A 93 5.51 21.98 2.17
N HIS A 94 4.85 23.07 2.57
CA HIS A 94 4.82 23.51 3.97
C HIS A 94 4.17 22.47 4.89
N LEU A 95 3.00 21.95 4.53
CA LEU A 95 2.32 20.92 5.31
C LEU A 95 3.14 19.62 5.38
N GLU A 96 3.75 19.20 4.27
CA GLU A 96 4.60 18.01 4.23
C GLU A 96 5.89 18.17 5.04
N SER A 97 6.46 19.38 5.11
CA SER A 97 7.65 19.65 5.93
C SER A 97 7.45 19.36 7.42
N ILE A 98 6.20 19.38 7.88
CA ILE A 98 5.81 19.04 9.25
C ILE A 98 5.20 17.65 9.34
N GLY A 99 5.35 16.79 8.33
CA GLY A 99 4.81 15.43 8.31
C GLY A 99 3.29 15.40 8.41
N PHE A 100 2.60 16.35 7.75
CA PHE A 100 1.15 16.43 7.79
C PHE A 100 0.49 15.20 7.19
N VAL A 101 -0.40 14.57 7.98
CA VAL A 101 -1.17 13.41 7.54
C VAL A 101 -2.40 13.87 6.75
N TRP A 102 -2.32 13.75 5.41
CA TRP A 102 -3.41 14.04 4.47
C TRP A 102 -4.63 13.14 4.67
N ASN A 103 -4.39 11.83 4.87
CA ASN A 103 -5.43 10.86 5.15
C ASN A 103 -5.10 10.06 6.43
N SER A 104 -5.81 10.38 7.52
CA SER A 104 -5.61 9.70 8.81
C SER A 104 -5.96 8.21 8.73
N TYR A 105 -6.85 7.80 7.82
CA TYR A 105 -7.14 6.38 7.62
C TYR A 105 -5.97 5.65 6.99
N ASP A 106 -5.26 6.27 6.03
CA ASP A 106 -4.08 5.66 5.41
C ASP A 106 -2.91 5.60 6.39
N ALA A 107 -2.70 6.65 7.19
CA ALA A 107 -1.71 6.60 8.26
C ALA A 107 -2.01 5.48 9.27
N GLN A 108 -3.26 5.33 9.70
CA GLN A 108 -3.66 4.25 10.61
C GLN A 108 -3.52 2.86 9.96
N TRP A 109 -3.82 2.77 8.66
CA TRP A 109 -3.63 1.55 7.88
C TRP A 109 -2.16 1.17 7.83
N MET A 110 -1.27 2.12 7.50
CA MET A 110 0.17 1.92 7.46
C MET A 110 0.74 1.56 8.82
N GLU A 111 0.29 2.20 9.90
CA GLU A 111 0.68 1.81 11.26
C GLU A 111 0.29 0.35 11.57
N THR A 112 -0.92 -0.05 11.17
CA THR A 112 -1.38 -1.43 11.37
C THR A 112 -0.62 -2.42 10.50
N TYR A 113 -0.30 -2.04 9.27
CA TYR A 113 0.54 -2.79 8.36
C TYR A 113 1.94 -3.03 8.96
N GLN A 114 2.56 -2.01 9.57
CA GLN A 114 3.84 -2.19 10.27
C GLN A 114 3.75 -3.18 11.43
N ARG A 115 2.60 -3.24 12.14
CA ARG A 115 2.36 -4.27 13.15
C ARG A 115 2.26 -5.67 12.54
N LEU A 116 1.68 -5.82 11.34
CA LEU A 116 1.69 -7.08 10.60
C LEU A 116 3.10 -7.47 10.15
N VAL A 117 3.92 -6.52 9.70
CA VAL A 117 5.34 -6.76 9.36
C VAL A 117 6.11 -7.29 10.58
N ALA A 118 5.92 -6.67 11.74
CA ALA A 118 6.51 -7.12 13.00
C ALA A 118 6.03 -8.54 13.36
N TYR A 119 4.73 -8.82 13.21
CA TYR A 119 4.18 -10.17 13.40
C TYR A 119 4.83 -11.19 12.47
N LYS A 120 4.94 -10.91 11.16
CA LYS A 120 5.61 -11.79 10.19
C LYS A 120 7.05 -12.06 10.59
N LYS A 121 7.79 -11.05 11.05
CA LYS A 121 9.18 -11.22 11.50
C LYS A 121 9.29 -12.21 12.65
N GLN A 122 8.36 -12.15 13.61
CA GLN A 122 8.30 -13.01 14.79
C GLN A 122 7.80 -14.43 14.47
N HIS A 123 6.73 -14.55 13.70
CA HIS A 123 6.01 -15.82 13.48
C HIS A 123 6.33 -16.49 12.13
N LYS A 124 7.11 -15.83 11.27
CA LYS A 124 7.43 -16.27 9.90
C LYS A 124 6.19 -16.50 9.01
N SER A 125 5.05 -15.92 9.40
CA SER A 125 3.77 -16.07 8.72
C SER A 125 2.96 -14.78 8.84
N THR A 126 2.12 -14.50 7.84
CA THR A 126 1.12 -13.44 7.91
C THR A 126 -0.27 -13.96 8.29
N ASP A 127 -0.40 -15.26 8.59
CA ASP A 127 -1.64 -15.84 9.08
C ASP A 127 -1.80 -15.55 10.57
N VAL A 128 -2.53 -14.48 10.85
CA VAL A 128 -2.73 -13.96 12.20
C VAL A 128 -4.02 -14.56 12.78
N PRO A 129 -3.97 -15.22 13.96
CA PRO A 129 -5.16 -15.72 14.62
C PRO A 129 -6.20 -14.62 14.82
N PHE A 130 -7.48 -14.90 14.55
CA PHE A 130 -8.56 -13.90 14.58
C PHE A 130 -8.63 -13.09 15.89
N VAL A 131 -8.32 -13.74 17.02
CA VAL A 131 -8.35 -13.15 18.36
C VAL A 131 -7.03 -12.49 18.79
N TYR A 132 -5.96 -12.58 17.98
CA TYR A 132 -4.66 -12.02 18.30
C TYR A 132 -4.74 -10.49 18.46
N LYS A 133 -4.18 -9.99 19.55
CA LYS A 133 -4.26 -8.59 19.96
C LYS A 133 -2.87 -8.04 20.26
N VAL A 134 -2.56 -6.88 19.68
CA VAL A 134 -1.32 -6.13 19.90
C VAL A 134 -1.65 -4.68 20.23
N ASN A 135 -1.23 -4.21 21.41
CA ASN A 135 -1.43 -2.84 21.89
C ASN A 135 -2.87 -2.34 21.70
N GLY A 136 -3.86 -3.10 22.19
CA GLY A 136 -5.28 -2.72 22.07
C GLY A 136 -5.95 -3.12 20.75
N LEU A 137 -5.20 -3.38 19.68
CA LEU A 137 -5.70 -3.65 18.33
C LEU A 137 -5.82 -5.15 18.04
N PHE A 138 -6.97 -5.59 17.55
CA PHE A 138 -7.17 -6.96 17.06
C PHE A 138 -6.61 -7.12 15.65
N LEU A 139 -5.33 -7.46 15.54
CA LEU A 139 -4.63 -7.57 14.25
C LEU A 139 -5.25 -8.68 13.37
N GLY A 140 -5.66 -9.80 13.95
CA GLY A 140 -6.32 -10.88 13.20
C GLY A 140 -7.63 -10.47 12.55
N ARG A 141 -8.41 -9.58 13.20
CA ARG A 141 -9.62 -8.99 12.60
C ARG A 141 -9.27 -8.06 11.45
N TRP A 142 -8.21 -7.25 11.59
CA TRP A 142 -7.75 -6.35 10.54
C TRP A 142 -7.26 -7.11 9.30
N VAL A 143 -6.48 -8.19 9.50
CA VAL A 143 -6.02 -9.09 8.43
C VAL A 143 -7.19 -9.70 7.67
N ASN A 144 -8.19 -10.21 8.40
CA ASN A 144 -9.39 -10.76 7.76
C ASN A 144 -10.17 -9.70 6.96
N ARG A 145 -10.26 -8.46 7.46
CA ARG A 145 -10.86 -7.37 6.69
C ARG A 145 -10.10 -7.08 5.39
N GLN A 146 -8.77 -7.14 5.38
CA GLN A 146 -7.99 -6.95 4.15
C GLN A 146 -8.32 -8.04 3.12
N ARG A 147 -8.43 -9.30 3.57
CA ARG A 147 -8.85 -10.42 2.70
C ARG A 147 -10.27 -10.21 2.14
N THR A 148 -11.20 -9.72 2.96
CA THR A 148 -12.57 -9.38 2.51
C THR A 148 -12.56 -8.26 1.48
N TYR A 149 -11.85 -7.16 1.74
CA TYR A 149 -11.77 -6.03 0.81
C TYR A 149 -11.11 -6.42 -0.51
N PHE A 150 -10.05 -7.24 -0.47
CA PHE A 150 -9.44 -7.77 -1.69
C PHE A 150 -10.43 -8.60 -2.51
N LYS A 151 -11.16 -9.53 -1.86
CA LYS A 151 -12.16 -10.37 -2.54
C LYS A 151 -13.30 -9.55 -3.15
N ASN A 152 -13.66 -8.43 -2.54
CA ASN A 152 -14.71 -7.53 -3.01
C ASN A 152 -14.21 -6.50 -4.03
N ASN A 153 -12.92 -6.47 -4.37
CA ASN A 153 -12.27 -5.42 -5.18
C ASN A 153 -12.41 -4.01 -4.58
N GLU A 154 -12.45 -3.92 -3.25
CA GLU A 154 -12.58 -2.67 -2.47
C GLU A 154 -11.24 -2.20 -1.90
N LEU A 155 -10.16 -2.99 -2.08
CA LEU A 155 -8.82 -2.65 -1.60
C LEU A 155 -8.05 -1.92 -2.70
N SER A 156 -7.41 -0.79 -2.36
CA SER A 156 -6.60 -0.03 -3.32
C SER A 156 -5.37 -0.81 -3.77
N GLU A 157 -4.92 -0.56 -5.01
CA GLU A 157 -3.74 -1.18 -5.60
C GLU A 157 -2.47 -0.95 -4.75
N GLU A 158 -2.29 0.25 -4.20
CA GLU A 158 -1.18 0.56 -3.28
C GLU A 158 -1.18 -0.36 -2.04
N ARG A 159 -2.35 -0.61 -1.44
CA ARG A 159 -2.47 -1.48 -0.27
C ARG A 159 -2.24 -2.94 -0.62
N ILE A 160 -2.66 -3.36 -1.82
CA ILE A 160 -2.37 -4.69 -2.36
C ILE A 160 -0.85 -4.85 -2.50
N ASN A 161 -0.17 -3.90 -3.16
CA ASN A 161 1.28 -3.93 -3.35
C ASN A 161 2.04 -3.97 -2.01
N HIS A 162 1.60 -3.21 -1.01
CA HIS A 162 2.18 -3.30 0.35
C HIS A 162 2.02 -4.70 0.96
N LEU A 163 0.83 -5.30 0.90
CA LEU A 163 0.59 -6.64 1.44
C LEU A 163 1.38 -7.71 0.66
N GLU A 164 1.42 -7.62 -0.66
CA GLU A 164 2.20 -8.54 -1.49
C GLU A 164 3.71 -8.44 -1.24
N SER A 165 4.23 -7.25 -0.94
CA SER A 165 5.65 -7.06 -0.59
C SER A 165 6.11 -7.85 0.64
N ILE A 166 5.16 -8.31 1.47
CA ILE A 166 5.41 -9.14 2.64
C ILE A 166 4.85 -10.55 2.46
N ASP A 167 4.72 -11.05 1.23
CA ASP A 167 4.19 -12.38 0.91
C ASP A 167 2.87 -12.67 1.63
N PHE A 168 1.96 -11.69 1.65
CA PHE A 168 0.73 -11.80 2.41
C PHE A 168 -0.16 -12.93 1.90
N VAL A 169 -0.54 -13.82 2.81
CA VAL A 169 -1.45 -14.94 2.53
C VAL A 169 -2.89 -14.43 2.46
N TRP A 170 -3.37 -14.24 1.23
CA TRP A 170 -4.76 -13.84 0.91
C TRP A 170 -5.80 -14.90 1.27
N ASP A 171 -5.46 -16.17 1.11
CA ASP A 171 -6.32 -17.30 1.49
C ASP A 171 -5.53 -18.30 2.35
N SER A 172 -5.75 -18.24 3.66
CA SER A 172 -5.09 -19.12 4.63
C SER A 172 -5.49 -20.58 4.47
N TYR A 173 -6.71 -20.86 4.02
CA TYR A 173 -7.16 -22.23 3.79
C TYR A 173 -6.47 -22.82 2.57
N ASP A 174 -6.28 -22.05 1.50
CA ASP A 174 -5.50 -22.49 0.36
C ASP A 174 -4.02 -22.64 0.69
N ALA A 175 -3.42 -21.74 1.47
CA ALA A 175 -2.03 -21.88 1.88
C ALA A 175 -1.79 -23.14 2.72
N GLN A 176 -2.64 -23.40 3.72
CA GLN A 176 -2.59 -24.64 4.52
C GLN A 176 -2.81 -25.88 3.64
N TRP A 177 -3.74 -25.80 2.68
CA TRP A 177 -3.95 -26.89 1.73
C TRP A 177 -2.71 -27.15 0.87
N MET A 178 -2.06 -26.10 0.37
CA MET A 178 -0.83 -26.20 -0.42
C MET A 178 0.34 -26.76 0.40
N GLU A 179 0.44 -26.44 1.69
CA GLU A 179 1.44 -27.05 2.57
C GLU A 179 1.26 -28.57 2.67
N MET A 180 0.03 -29.03 2.90
CA MET A 180 -0.28 -30.46 2.95
C MET A 180 -0.07 -31.15 1.60
N TYR A 181 -0.42 -30.47 0.50
CA TYR A 181 -0.12 -30.93 -0.86
C TYR A 181 1.40 -31.09 -1.07
N ASN A 182 2.21 -30.12 -0.64
CA ASN A 182 3.67 -30.21 -0.75
C ASN A 182 4.24 -31.35 0.11
N LYS A 183 3.70 -31.58 1.31
CA LYS A 183 4.05 -32.76 2.13
C LYS A 183 3.74 -34.07 1.40
N LEU A 184 2.59 -34.15 0.72
CA LEU A 184 2.24 -35.32 -0.09
C LEU A 184 3.20 -35.50 -1.29
N VAL A 185 3.57 -34.42 -1.97
CA VAL A 185 4.56 -34.45 -3.07
C VAL A 185 5.89 -34.99 -2.57
N GLU A 186 6.37 -34.50 -1.43
CA GLU A 186 7.62 -34.95 -0.82
C GLU A 186 7.54 -36.41 -0.37
N TYR A 187 6.43 -36.82 0.25
CA TYR A 187 6.18 -38.22 0.59
C TYR A 187 6.26 -39.12 -0.64
N LYS A 188 5.56 -38.76 -1.73
CA LYS A 188 5.60 -39.50 -2.99
C LYS A 188 7.01 -39.60 -3.55
N ARG A 189 7.81 -38.54 -3.46
CA ARG A 189 9.22 -38.55 -3.86
C ARG A 189 10.03 -39.56 -3.05
N GLN A 190 9.83 -39.62 -1.73
CA GLN A 190 10.55 -40.53 -0.84
C GLN A 190 10.09 -41.99 -0.96
N HIS A 191 8.80 -42.22 -1.29
CA HIS A 191 8.18 -43.54 -1.33
C HIS A 191 7.87 -44.01 -2.77
N HIS A 192 8.67 -43.60 -3.75
CA HIS A 192 8.59 -44.05 -5.15
C HIS A 192 7.19 -43.94 -5.79
N GLY A 193 6.50 -42.83 -5.53
CA GLY A 193 5.17 -42.54 -6.07
C GLY A 193 4.01 -43.14 -5.28
N SER A 194 4.27 -43.85 -4.18
CA SER A 194 3.22 -44.39 -3.32
C SER A 194 2.43 -43.29 -2.61
N THR A 195 1.12 -43.46 -2.50
CA THR A 195 0.23 -42.58 -1.74
C THR A 195 -0.03 -43.23 -0.37
N PRO A 196 0.01 -42.52 0.76
CA PRO A 196 -0.33 -43.09 2.05
C PRO A 196 -1.87 -43.21 2.17
N VAL A 197 -2.46 -44.16 1.44
CA VAL A 197 -3.92 -44.38 1.35
C VAL A 197 -4.45 -45.22 2.52
N ARG A 198 -3.57 -45.91 3.26
CA ARG A 198 -4.03 -46.87 4.29
C ARG A 198 -4.52 -46.16 5.56
N ARG A 199 -5.77 -46.43 5.94
CA ARG A 199 -6.32 -46.13 7.28
C ARG A 199 -5.29 -46.53 8.34
N GLY A 200 -4.67 -45.55 8.99
CA GLY A 200 -3.62 -45.77 9.99
C GLY A 200 -2.21 -45.42 9.54
N TYR A 201 -2.01 -44.48 8.61
CA TYR A 201 -0.69 -43.85 8.46
C TYR A 201 -0.34 -43.10 9.76
N THR A 202 0.52 -43.72 10.56
CA THR A 202 0.87 -43.26 11.92
C THR A 202 2.07 -42.32 11.94
N GLU A 203 2.86 -42.26 10.87
CA GLU A 203 4.06 -41.41 10.81
C GLU A 203 3.72 -39.92 10.71
N ASP A 204 2.71 -39.55 9.91
CA ASP A 204 2.08 -38.21 9.95
C ASP A 204 0.55 -38.34 9.90
N PRO A 205 -0.12 -38.44 11.07
CA PRO A 205 -1.57 -38.54 11.16
C PRO A 205 -2.31 -37.34 10.55
N SER A 206 -1.66 -36.17 10.49
CA SER A 206 -2.25 -34.98 9.88
C SER A 206 -2.33 -35.11 8.37
N LEU A 207 -1.29 -35.68 7.73
CA LEU A 207 -1.28 -35.99 6.30
C LEU A 207 -2.27 -37.10 5.96
N GLY A 208 -2.32 -38.17 6.75
CA GLY A 208 -3.28 -39.26 6.55
C GLY A 208 -4.73 -38.77 6.63
N LYS A 209 -5.05 -37.93 7.63
CA LYS A 209 -6.38 -37.30 7.74
C LYS A 209 -6.68 -36.38 6.56
N TRP A 210 -5.72 -35.54 6.15
CA TRP A 210 -5.92 -34.62 5.04
C TRP A 210 -6.18 -35.33 3.71
N ILE A 211 -5.47 -36.43 3.43
CA ILE A 211 -5.69 -37.31 2.27
C ILE A 211 -7.11 -37.87 2.28
N TYR A 212 -7.55 -38.39 3.42
CA TYR A 212 -8.92 -38.88 3.59
C TYR A 212 -9.96 -37.78 3.31
N ASP A 213 -9.75 -36.58 3.86
CA ASP A 213 -10.63 -35.44 3.63
C ASP A 213 -10.69 -35.06 2.14
N GLN A 214 -9.58 -35.19 1.40
CA GLN A 214 -9.55 -34.95 -0.05
C GLN A 214 -10.36 -36.00 -0.82
N SER A 215 -10.18 -37.29 -0.53
CA SER A 215 -10.93 -38.37 -1.17
C SER A 215 -12.43 -38.28 -0.84
N TYR A 216 -12.77 -37.92 0.39
CA TYR A 216 -14.16 -37.66 0.79
C TYR A 216 -14.77 -36.49 0.02
N ALA A 217 -14.05 -35.36 -0.09
CA ALA A 217 -14.51 -34.19 -0.85
C ALA A 217 -14.70 -34.49 -2.34
N TYR A 218 -13.80 -35.28 -2.94
CA TYR A 218 -13.93 -35.76 -4.32
C TYR A 218 -15.18 -36.62 -4.52
N ASN A 219 -15.38 -37.62 -3.65
CA ASN A 219 -16.56 -38.51 -3.71
C ASN A 219 -17.89 -37.76 -3.50
N LYS A 220 -17.87 -36.61 -2.80
CA LYS A 220 -19.04 -35.73 -2.63
C LYS A 220 -19.19 -34.68 -3.73
N GLY A 221 -18.28 -34.60 -4.70
CA GLY A 221 -18.30 -33.59 -5.76
C GLY A 221 -17.98 -32.16 -5.29
N ASN A 222 -17.42 -32.01 -4.09
CA ASN A 222 -17.17 -30.71 -3.45
C ASN A 222 -15.70 -30.25 -3.56
N LEU A 223 -14.86 -31.01 -4.27
CA LEU A 223 -13.46 -30.67 -4.45
C LEU A 223 -13.29 -29.56 -5.48
N LEU A 224 -12.64 -28.46 -5.08
CA LEU A 224 -12.34 -27.33 -5.98
C LEU A 224 -11.54 -27.80 -7.19
N GLY A 225 -11.95 -27.37 -8.39
CA GLY A 225 -11.33 -27.81 -9.65
C GLY A 225 -9.80 -27.57 -9.73
N LYS A 226 -9.30 -26.49 -9.12
CA LYS A 226 -7.85 -26.22 -9.02
C LYS A 226 -7.10 -27.28 -8.19
N ARG A 227 -7.71 -27.72 -7.08
CA ARG A 227 -7.15 -28.74 -6.18
C ARG A 227 -7.17 -30.12 -6.82
N LEU A 228 -8.25 -30.44 -7.52
CA LEU A 228 -8.37 -31.66 -8.34
C LEU A 228 -7.27 -31.73 -9.41
N LYS A 229 -7.02 -30.65 -10.14
CA LYS A 229 -5.95 -30.59 -11.15
C LYS A 229 -4.56 -30.87 -10.54
N LEU A 230 -4.26 -30.27 -9.38
CA LEU A 230 -2.99 -30.48 -8.68
C LEU A 230 -2.82 -31.92 -8.22
N LEU A 231 -3.85 -32.51 -7.60
CA LEU A 231 -3.80 -33.91 -7.13
C LEU A 231 -3.70 -34.90 -8.30
N ASN A 232 -4.40 -34.66 -9.40
CA ASN A 232 -4.28 -35.49 -10.60
C ASN A 232 -2.88 -35.38 -11.25
N ALA A 233 -2.25 -34.20 -11.21
CA ALA A 233 -0.91 -34.01 -11.78
C ALA A 233 0.18 -34.86 -11.10
N ILE A 234 -0.05 -35.26 -9.85
CA ILE A 234 0.86 -36.15 -9.11
C ILE A 234 0.39 -37.61 -9.13
N ASN A 235 -0.57 -37.97 -9.97
CA ASN A 235 -1.22 -39.29 -10.01
C ASN A 235 -1.74 -39.72 -8.63
N PHE A 236 -2.47 -38.83 -7.95
CA PHE A 236 -3.10 -39.14 -6.68
C PHE A 236 -4.10 -40.29 -6.82
N ASP A 237 -4.01 -41.26 -5.90
CA ASP A 237 -4.91 -42.40 -5.87
C ASP A 237 -6.18 -42.03 -5.10
N TRP A 238 -7.32 -42.09 -5.79
CA TRP A 238 -8.64 -41.76 -5.26
C TRP A 238 -9.40 -42.96 -4.68
N SER A 239 -8.82 -44.17 -4.79
CA SER A 239 -9.47 -45.44 -4.43
C SER A 239 -9.63 -45.68 -2.93
#